data_AF-A0A484BR85-F1
#
_entry.id   AF-A0A484BR85-F1
#
_cell.length_a   1.000
_cell.length_b   1.000
_cell.length_c   1.000
_cell.angle_alpha   90.00
_cell.angle_beta   90.00
_cell.angle_gamma   90.00
#
_symmetry.space_group_name_H-M   'P 1'
#
loop_
_entity.id
_entity.type
_entity.pdbx_description
1 polymer ?
#
loop_
_entity_poly.entity_id
_entity_poly.type
_entity_poly.pdbx_seq_one_letter_code
_entity_poly.pdbx_strand_id
1 'polypeptide(L)'
;MMGSKDKSKFKNFLKSTKSPGNSGERTLRPEFELELKPEQPIAQRCKMLKELSDLHLQNINLDETSITNLWQLTNDLIVPNKPAETRQITLSFYKRLIFTQYKNLTIMREKFFLVIQNHEAHEDLRHLLELLDTLTENGKDITNFEEKIGKFMLHWIPAITHADLLSPYLQMMINLIKFNAAHLEKDVLVGIVQNACELSCTVPNDDIGLQCLTVLEMVIGYTIFPSEPLHQCIVTLCRTVNSNHYCQASQV
;
A
#
# COMPACT_ATOMS: atom_id res chain seq x y z
N MET A 1 42.81 -43.94 -42.10
CA MET A 1 43.20 -42.64 -42.72
C MET A 1 42.01 -42.17 -43.53
N MET A 2 41.26 -41.16 -43.04
CA MET A 2 41.37 -39.74 -43.46
C MET A 2 41.12 -39.58 -44.98
N GLY A 3 40.23 -38.77 -45.49
CA GLY A 3 39.35 -37.69 -45.00
C GLY A 3 38.68 -37.09 -46.25
N SER A 4 37.44 -36.62 -46.21
CA SER A 4 37.04 -35.26 -45.79
C SER A 4 36.45 -34.46 -46.98
N LYS A 5 35.13 -34.56 -47.16
CA LYS A 5 34.19 -33.54 -47.66
C LYS A 5 33.08 -33.53 -46.60
N ASP A 6 32.66 -32.45 -45.95
CA ASP A 6 32.32 -31.15 -46.46
C ASP A 6 32.54 -30.04 -45.41
N LYS A 7 33.14 -28.94 -45.88
CA LYS A 7 33.14 -27.64 -45.23
C LYS A 7 31.90 -26.87 -45.69
N SER A 8 30.86 -26.69 -44.86
CA SER A 8 29.92 -25.55 -45.03
C SER A 8 28.87 -25.29 -43.91
N LYS A 9 28.83 -26.00 -42.78
CA LYS A 9 27.74 -25.81 -41.79
C LYS A 9 28.14 -25.40 -40.37
N PHE A 10 29.29 -24.75 -40.19
CA PHE A 10 29.71 -24.29 -38.87
C PHE A 10 30.42 -22.94 -38.92
N LYS A 11 29.64 -21.87 -39.02
CA LYS A 11 29.93 -20.51 -38.53
C LYS A 11 28.90 -19.58 -39.14
N ASN A 12 28.10 -18.99 -38.26
CA ASN A 12 27.45 -17.68 -38.35
C ASN A 12 26.08 -17.79 -37.71
N PHE A 13 26.00 -17.67 -36.38
CA PHE A 13 24.92 -16.97 -35.68
C PHE A 13 25.27 -16.75 -34.18
N LEU A 14 26.55 -16.50 -33.89
CA LEU A 14 27.04 -15.98 -32.60
C LEU A 14 27.60 -14.58 -32.85
N LYS A 15 26.69 -13.62 -33.00
CA LYS A 15 26.92 -12.18 -32.82
C LYS A 15 25.58 -11.45 -32.87
N SER A 16 24.92 -11.38 -31.72
CA SER A 16 24.11 -10.22 -31.36
C SER A 16 24.28 -9.99 -29.86
N THR A 17 25.37 -9.32 -29.52
CA THR A 17 25.44 -8.49 -28.33
C THR A 17 24.37 -7.41 -28.46
N LYS A 18 23.22 -7.63 -27.80
CA LYS A 18 22.27 -6.57 -27.45
C LYS A 18 22.49 -6.22 -25.98
N SER A 19 22.61 -4.93 -25.70
CA SER A 19 22.57 -4.34 -24.35
C SER A 19 21.37 -4.87 -23.55
N PRO A 20 21.42 -4.88 -22.20
CA PRO A 20 20.30 -5.31 -21.37
C PRO A 20 19.21 -4.24 -21.35
N GLY A 21 18.51 -4.09 -22.47
CA GLY A 21 17.20 -3.46 -22.52
C GLY A 21 16.18 -4.53 -22.21
N ASN A 22 15.61 -4.48 -21.02
CA ASN A 22 14.61 -5.42 -20.51
C ASN A 22 13.35 -5.41 -21.40
N SER A 23 13.35 -6.17 -22.51
CA SER A 23 12.15 -6.54 -23.23
C SER A 23 11.53 -7.76 -22.53
N GLY A 24 11.23 -7.60 -21.24
CA GLY A 24 10.52 -8.59 -20.46
C GLY A 24 9.12 -8.83 -21.02
N GLU A 25 8.61 -10.04 -20.82
CA GLU A 25 7.22 -10.41 -21.11
C GLU A 25 6.29 -9.35 -20.49
N ARG A 26 5.44 -8.72 -21.32
CA ARG A 26 4.55 -7.62 -20.90
C ARG A 26 3.12 -8.06 -20.61
N THR A 27 2.81 -9.29 -20.96
CA THR A 27 1.47 -9.88 -20.85
C THR A 27 1.52 -11.08 -19.93
N LEU A 28 0.41 -11.36 -19.27
CA LEU A 28 0.26 -12.58 -18.51
C LEU A 28 0.21 -13.80 -19.45
N ARG A 29 0.79 -14.92 -19.03
CA ARG A 29 0.69 -16.15 -19.81
C ARG A 29 -0.72 -16.74 -19.74
N PRO A 30 -1.25 -17.32 -20.84
CA PRO A 30 -2.63 -17.81 -20.88
C PRO A 30 -2.96 -18.89 -19.84
N GLU A 31 -1.99 -19.70 -19.43
CA GLU A 31 -2.17 -20.71 -18.38
C GLU A 31 -2.61 -20.10 -17.05
N PHE A 32 -2.03 -18.96 -16.67
CA PHE A 32 -2.39 -18.28 -15.42
C PHE A 32 -3.81 -17.73 -15.49
N GLU A 33 -4.21 -17.17 -16.64
CA GLU A 33 -5.58 -16.71 -16.85
C GLU A 33 -6.58 -17.84 -16.73
N LEU A 34 -6.29 -19.00 -17.33
CA LEU A 34 -7.15 -20.18 -17.29
C LEU A 34 -7.32 -20.74 -15.87
N GLU A 35 -6.24 -20.76 -15.08
CA GLU A 35 -6.26 -21.26 -13.71
C GLU A 35 -6.90 -20.30 -12.70
N LEU A 36 -6.97 -18.99 -13.02
CA LEU A 36 -7.56 -17.97 -12.17
C LEU A 36 -9.04 -17.71 -12.46
N LYS A 37 -9.62 -18.30 -13.51
CA LYS A 37 -11.02 -18.03 -13.87
C LYS A 37 -12.00 -18.40 -12.75
N PRO A 38 -13.16 -17.71 -12.65
CA PRO A 38 -14.17 -17.99 -11.64
C PRO A 38 -14.72 -19.43 -11.64
N GLU A 39 -14.64 -20.14 -12.77
CA GLU A 39 -15.09 -21.54 -12.87
C GLU A 39 -14.15 -22.53 -12.19
N GLN A 40 -12.90 -22.13 -11.89
CA GLN A 40 -11.94 -22.99 -11.21
C GLN A 40 -12.24 -23.09 -9.71
N PRO A 41 -11.97 -24.24 -9.06
CA PRO A 41 -12.11 -24.37 -7.61
C PRO A 41 -11.30 -23.31 -6.86
N ILE A 42 -11.88 -22.74 -5.79
CA ILE A 42 -11.22 -21.69 -4.98
C ILE A 42 -9.83 -22.13 -4.51
N ALA A 43 -9.67 -23.36 -4.05
CA ALA A 43 -8.38 -23.88 -3.61
C ALA A 43 -7.30 -23.86 -4.71
N GLN A 44 -7.68 -24.15 -5.96
CA GLN A 44 -6.79 -24.09 -7.11
C GLN A 44 -6.41 -22.63 -7.42
N ARG A 45 -7.40 -21.73 -7.43
CA ARG A 45 -7.17 -20.29 -7.65
C ARG A 45 -6.23 -19.71 -6.58
N CYS A 46 -6.45 -20.03 -5.31
CA CYS A 46 -5.58 -19.63 -4.20
C CYS A 46 -4.14 -20.15 -4.35
N LYS A 47 -3.96 -21.39 -4.82
CA LYS A 47 -2.63 -21.94 -5.10
C LYS A 47 -1.95 -21.16 -6.22
N MET A 48 -2.67 -20.87 -7.30
CA MET A 48 -2.15 -20.11 -8.43
C MET A 48 -1.78 -18.66 -8.03
N LEU A 49 -2.59 -18.00 -7.19
CA LEU A 49 -2.26 -16.67 -6.66
C LEU A 49 -0.94 -16.64 -5.87
N LYS A 50 -0.68 -17.67 -5.06
CA LYS A 50 0.58 -17.82 -4.33
C LYS A 50 1.75 -18.04 -5.29
N GLU A 51 1.61 -18.98 -6.23
CA GLU A 51 2.64 -19.29 -7.24
C GLU A 51 3.00 -18.06 -8.09
N LEU A 52 1.99 -17.34 -8.58
CA LEU A 52 2.15 -16.12 -9.36
C LEU A 52 2.86 -15.02 -8.54
N SER A 53 2.50 -14.87 -7.27
CA SER A 53 3.11 -13.90 -6.34
C SER A 53 4.60 -14.17 -6.09
N ASP A 54 4.93 -15.44 -5.82
CA ASP A 54 6.25 -15.82 -5.31
C ASP A 54 7.27 -16.01 -6.43
N LEU A 55 6.85 -16.57 -7.56
CA LEU A 55 7.78 -17.04 -8.59
C LEU A 55 7.83 -16.14 -9.83
N HIS A 56 6.70 -15.52 -10.19
CA HIS A 56 6.51 -14.98 -11.53
C HIS A 56 6.47 -13.45 -11.59
N LEU A 57 5.70 -12.79 -10.72
CA LEU A 57 5.46 -11.34 -10.82
C LEU A 57 6.74 -10.48 -10.80
N GLN A 58 7.80 -10.91 -10.14
CA GLN A 58 9.07 -10.19 -10.08
C GLN A 58 9.84 -10.19 -11.42
N ASN A 59 9.51 -11.11 -12.33
CA ASN A 59 10.22 -11.32 -13.60
C ASN A 59 9.41 -10.84 -14.83
N ILE A 60 8.19 -10.34 -14.60
CA ILE A 60 7.26 -9.92 -15.64
C ILE A 60 6.99 -8.42 -15.45
N ASN A 61 6.90 -7.67 -16.55
CA ASN A 61 6.59 -6.24 -16.53
C ASN A 61 5.22 -6.02 -17.16
N LEU A 62 4.16 -6.29 -16.40
CA LEU A 62 2.78 -6.29 -16.87
C LEU A 62 2.34 -4.89 -17.30
N ASP A 63 1.64 -4.81 -18.42
CA ASP A 63 0.91 -3.60 -18.79
C ASP A 63 -0.39 -3.44 -17.97
N GLU A 64 -0.97 -2.24 -18.02
CA GLU A 64 -2.23 -1.92 -17.32
C GLU A 64 -3.36 -2.88 -17.69
N THR A 65 -3.46 -3.29 -18.96
CA THR A 65 -4.47 -4.24 -19.44
C THR A 65 -4.35 -5.58 -18.70
N SER A 66 -3.14 -6.11 -18.57
CA SER A 66 -2.89 -7.37 -17.88
C SER A 66 -3.18 -7.27 -16.37
N ILE A 67 -2.85 -6.13 -15.75
CA ILE A 67 -3.17 -5.85 -14.34
C ILE A 67 -4.70 -5.78 -14.14
N THR A 68 -5.41 -5.14 -15.07
CA THR A 68 -6.87 -5.05 -15.09
C THR A 68 -7.50 -6.43 -15.20
N ASN A 69 -7.00 -7.27 -16.12
CA ASN A 69 -7.47 -8.65 -16.28
C ASN A 69 -7.25 -9.48 -15.00
N LEU A 70 -6.07 -9.38 -14.38
CA LEU A 70 -5.80 -10.04 -13.10
C LEU A 70 -6.77 -9.60 -12.00
N TRP A 71 -7.05 -8.32 -11.90
CA TRP A 71 -8.05 -7.81 -10.95
C TRP A 71 -9.45 -8.36 -11.26
N GLN A 72 -9.88 -8.38 -12.53
CA GLN A 72 -11.17 -8.94 -12.94
C GLN A 72 -11.30 -10.43 -12.61
N LEU A 73 -10.22 -11.19 -12.81
CA LEU A 73 -10.14 -12.61 -12.51
C LEU A 73 -10.08 -12.92 -11.01
N THR A 74 -9.97 -11.94 -10.11
CA THR A 74 -9.70 -12.20 -8.69
C THR A 74 -10.56 -11.41 -7.71
N ASN A 75 -11.25 -10.35 -8.16
CA ASN A 75 -12.04 -9.50 -7.26
C ASN A 75 -13.20 -10.24 -6.58
N ASP A 76 -13.68 -11.36 -7.14
CA ASP A 76 -14.71 -12.18 -6.52
C ASP A 76 -14.20 -12.93 -5.29
N LEU A 77 -12.87 -13.06 -5.11
CA LEU A 77 -12.25 -13.78 -4.00
C LEU A 77 -12.13 -12.96 -2.71
N ILE A 78 -12.27 -11.64 -2.79
CA ILE A 78 -12.17 -10.72 -1.64
C ILE A 78 -13.52 -10.28 -1.08
N VAL A 79 -14.64 -10.73 -1.66
CA VAL A 79 -15.97 -10.29 -1.21
C VAL A 79 -16.29 -10.86 0.20
N PRO A 80 -17.16 -10.21 1.00
CA PRO A 80 -17.38 -10.57 2.40
C PRO A 80 -17.84 -12.02 2.66
N ASN A 81 -18.52 -12.65 1.68
CA ASN A 81 -19.02 -14.02 1.82
C ASN A 81 -17.95 -15.12 1.62
N LYS A 82 -16.71 -14.75 1.26
CA LYS A 82 -15.60 -15.69 1.09
C LYS A 82 -14.91 -15.94 2.44
N PRO A 83 -14.33 -17.14 2.66
CA PRO A 83 -13.54 -17.42 3.86
C PRO A 83 -12.38 -16.44 4.03
N ALA A 84 -12.04 -16.08 5.27
CA ALA A 84 -10.95 -15.15 5.57
C ALA A 84 -9.63 -15.56 4.90
N GLU A 85 -9.26 -16.84 4.94
CA GLU A 85 -8.05 -17.34 4.28
C GLU A 85 -8.03 -17.00 2.78
N THR A 86 -9.16 -17.19 2.08
CA THR A 86 -9.27 -16.84 0.65
C THR A 86 -9.06 -15.35 0.42
N ARG A 87 -9.74 -14.50 1.19
CA ARG A 87 -9.64 -13.04 1.07
C ARG A 87 -8.20 -12.57 1.35
N GLN A 88 -7.58 -13.09 2.40
CA GLN A 88 -6.22 -12.73 2.81
C GLN A 88 -5.18 -13.15 1.77
N ILE A 89 -5.30 -14.34 1.18
CA ILE A 89 -4.43 -14.76 0.06
C ILE A 89 -4.54 -13.79 -1.10
N THR A 90 -5.76 -13.35 -1.45
CA THR A 90 -5.95 -12.38 -2.54
C THR A 90 -5.43 -10.99 -2.19
N LEU A 91 -5.59 -10.52 -0.95
CA LEU A 91 -4.99 -9.26 -0.48
C LEU A 91 -3.46 -9.29 -0.51
N SER A 92 -2.84 -10.40 -0.09
CA SER A 92 -1.39 -10.60 -0.21
C SER A 92 -0.93 -10.60 -1.68
N PHE A 93 -1.71 -11.21 -2.58
CA PHE A 93 -1.46 -11.15 -4.01
C PHE A 93 -1.54 -9.71 -4.55
N TYR A 94 -2.56 -8.93 -4.18
CA TYR A 94 -2.66 -7.52 -4.59
C TYR A 94 -1.49 -6.70 -4.08
N LYS A 95 -1.06 -6.92 -2.84
CA LYS A 95 0.14 -6.26 -2.30
C LYS A 95 1.37 -6.56 -3.17
N ARG A 96 1.58 -7.83 -3.53
CA ARG A 96 2.70 -8.25 -4.39
C ARG A 96 2.60 -7.69 -5.81
N LEU A 97 1.39 -7.67 -6.39
CA LEU A 97 1.12 -7.12 -7.71
C LEU A 97 1.43 -5.62 -7.76
N ILE A 98 0.93 -4.84 -6.79
CA ILE A 98 1.20 -3.41 -6.66
C ILE A 98 2.69 -3.16 -6.47
N PHE A 99 3.34 -3.90 -5.57
CA PHE A 99 4.77 -3.73 -5.31
C PHE A 99 5.64 -3.96 -6.57
N THR A 100 5.36 -5.04 -7.31
CA THR A 100 6.16 -5.40 -8.49
C THR A 100 5.84 -4.55 -9.72
N GLN A 101 4.58 -4.08 -9.85
CA GLN A 101 4.09 -3.39 -11.03
C GLN A 101 3.75 -1.91 -10.76
N TYR A 102 4.30 -1.32 -9.70
CA TYR A 102 3.91 -0.01 -9.17
C TYR A 102 3.76 1.09 -10.23
N LYS A 103 4.72 1.16 -11.17
CA LYS A 103 4.76 2.18 -12.24
C LYS A 103 3.72 1.97 -13.35
N ASN A 104 3.14 0.77 -13.44
CA ASN A 104 2.20 0.39 -14.50
C ASN A 104 0.75 0.36 -14.01
N LEU A 105 0.50 0.73 -12.75
CA LEU A 105 -0.84 0.66 -12.15
C LEU A 105 -1.82 1.67 -12.76
N THR A 106 -1.35 2.87 -13.13
CA THR A 106 -2.19 3.94 -13.71
C THR A 106 -3.55 4.07 -12.95
N ILE A 107 -4.71 3.99 -13.62
CA ILE A 107 -6.03 4.12 -12.99
C ILE A 107 -6.38 2.97 -12.03
N MET A 108 -5.71 1.81 -12.14
CA MET A 108 -5.92 0.67 -11.22
C MET A 108 -5.57 0.99 -9.77
N ARG A 109 -4.76 2.04 -9.54
CA ARG A 109 -4.51 2.56 -8.18
C ARG A 109 -5.81 2.84 -7.43
N GLU A 110 -6.77 3.51 -8.08
CA GLU A 110 -8.08 3.80 -7.48
C GLU A 110 -8.87 2.51 -7.23
N LYS A 111 -8.81 1.52 -8.14
CA LYS A 111 -9.49 0.22 -7.94
C LYS A 111 -8.97 -0.52 -6.72
N PHE A 112 -7.66 -0.54 -6.51
CA PHE A 112 -7.07 -1.13 -5.30
C PHE A 112 -7.39 -0.31 -4.05
N PHE A 113 -7.41 1.02 -4.14
CA PHE A 113 -7.86 1.86 -3.02
C PHE A 113 -9.32 1.57 -2.63
N LEU A 114 -10.22 1.38 -3.61
CA LEU A 114 -11.62 1.03 -3.35
C LEU A 114 -11.79 -0.36 -2.72
N VAL A 115 -10.86 -1.30 -2.97
CA VAL A 115 -10.82 -2.56 -2.23
C VAL A 115 -10.56 -2.26 -0.75
N ILE A 116 -9.56 -1.45 -0.43
CA ILE A 116 -9.21 -1.11 0.95
C ILE A 116 -10.35 -0.35 1.64
N GLN A 117 -10.93 0.63 0.94
CA GLN A 117 -11.93 1.54 1.49
C GLN A 117 -13.24 0.83 1.84
N ASN A 118 -13.66 -0.15 1.03
CA ASN A 118 -14.97 -0.79 1.17
C ASN A 118 -14.92 -2.15 1.87
N HIS A 119 -13.76 -2.56 2.40
CA HIS A 119 -13.60 -3.86 3.05
C HIS A 119 -13.94 -3.77 4.54
N GLU A 120 -14.99 -4.47 4.95
CA GLU A 120 -15.54 -4.37 6.32
C GLU A 120 -15.02 -5.46 7.27
N ALA A 121 -14.36 -6.51 6.76
CA ALA A 121 -13.92 -7.63 7.58
C ALA A 121 -12.70 -7.27 8.46
N HIS A 122 -12.91 -7.20 9.78
CA HIS A 122 -11.89 -6.77 10.73
C HIS A 122 -10.66 -7.70 10.79
N GLU A 123 -10.83 -9.00 10.58
CA GLU A 123 -9.73 -9.96 10.57
C GLU A 123 -8.71 -9.72 9.43
N ASP A 124 -9.11 -8.93 8.41
CA ASP A 124 -8.26 -8.59 7.27
C ASP A 124 -7.51 -7.26 7.46
N LEU A 125 -7.77 -6.52 8.54
CA LEU A 125 -7.32 -5.14 8.73
C LEU A 125 -5.80 -4.96 8.59
N ARG A 126 -5.00 -5.91 9.11
CA ARG A 126 -3.54 -5.89 8.93
C ARG A 126 -3.15 -5.98 7.45
N HIS A 127 -3.78 -6.87 6.69
CA HIS A 127 -3.52 -7.03 5.26
C HIS A 127 -3.94 -5.79 4.48
N LEU A 128 -5.06 -5.17 4.84
CA LEU A 128 -5.53 -3.92 4.25
C LEU A 128 -4.57 -2.75 4.51
N LEU A 129 -4.05 -2.63 5.74
CA LEU A 129 -3.08 -1.59 6.09
C LEU A 129 -1.77 -1.77 5.31
N GLU A 130 -1.27 -3.00 5.22
CA GLU A 130 -0.08 -3.31 4.42
C GLU A 130 -0.29 -3.07 2.92
N LEU A 131 -1.50 -3.31 2.42
CA LEU A 131 -1.87 -3.03 1.04
C LEU A 131 -1.90 -1.52 0.78
N LEU A 132 -2.45 -0.73 1.71
CA LEU A 132 -2.46 0.72 1.61
C LEU A 132 -1.06 1.32 1.69
N ASP A 133 -0.23 0.84 2.61
CA ASP A 133 1.18 1.22 2.71
C ASP A 133 1.90 0.97 1.37
N THR A 134 1.72 -0.21 0.79
CA THR A 134 2.34 -0.55 -0.50
C THR A 134 1.79 0.29 -1.66
N LEU A 135 0.47 0.53 -1.70
CA LEU A 135 -0.18 1.33 -2.73
C LEU A 135 0.25 2.80 -2.68
N THR A 136 0.51 3.31 -1.48
CA THR A 136 0.83 4.72 -1.25
C THR A 136 2.33 5.01 -1.15
N GLU A 137 3.19 3.99 -1.28
CA GLU A 137 4.61 4.09 -0.93
C GLU A 137 4.81 4.68 0.48
N ASN A 138 4.09 4.14 1.46
CA ASN A 138 4.02 4.62 2.84
C ASN A 138 3.59 6.09 2.93
N GLY A 139 2.44 6.42 2.32
CA GLY A 139 1.77 7.72 2.38
C GLY A 139 2.33 8.80 1.45
N LYS A 140 3.35 8.50 0.64
CA LYS A 140 4.00 9.50 -0.22
C LYS A 140 3.26 9.77 -1.53
N ASP A 141 2.67 8.74 -2.13
CA ASP A 141 2.04 8.81 -3.43
C ASP A 141 0.57 8.42 -3.33
N ILE A 142 -0.32 9.39 -3.48
CA ILE A 142 -1.78 9.21 -3.39
C ILE A 142 -2.47 9.39 -4.74
N THR A 143 -1.70 9.28 -5.83
CA THR A 143 -2.19 9.52 -7.19
C THR A 143 -3.44 8.70 -7.49
N ASN A 144 -4.49 9.36 -8.01
CA ASN A 144 -5.82 8.87 -8.38
C ASN A 144 -6.85 8.69 -7.25
N PHE A 145 -6.53 9.04 -6.00
CA PHE A 145 -7.48 8.98 -4.89
C PHE A 145 -7.20 10.09 -3.84
N GLU A 146 -6.65 11.21 -4.31
CA GLU A 146 -6.16 12.33 -3.51
C GLU A 146 -7.26 12.95 -2.62
N GLU A 147 -8.46 13.08 -3.17
CA GLU A 147 -9.61 13.68 -2.48
C GLU A 147 -10.23 12.74 -1.42
N LYS A 148 -9.91 11.43 -1.47
CA LYS A 148 -10.56 10.40 -0.65
C LYS A 148 -9.68 9.97 0.54
N ILE A 149 -8.36 9.93 0.35
CA ILE A 149 -7.43 9.32 1.31
C ILE A 149 -7.47 9.98 2.69
N GLY A 150 -7.53 11.31 2.77
CA GLY A 150 -7.52 12.03 4.05
C GLY A 150 -8.73 11.68 4.93
N LYS A 151 -9.94 11.78 4.36
CA LYS A 151 -11.20 11.41 5.02
C LYS A 151 -11.23 9.93 5.40
N PHE A 152 -10.77 9.05 4.50
CA PHE A 152 -10.67 7.62 4.77
C PHE A 152 -9.73 7.34 5.95
N MET A 153 -8.51 7.87 5.95
CA MET A 153 -7.55 7.64 7.03
C MET A 153 -8.15 8.05 8.37
N LEU A 154 -8.75 9.25 8.48
CA LEU A 154 -9.42 9.68 9.72
C LEU A 154 -10.50 8.71 10.21
N HIS A 155 -11.38 8.28 9.31
CA HIS A 155 -12.43 7.33 9.64
C HIS A 155 -11.86 5.99 10.12
N TRP A 156 -10.65 5.63 9.69
CA TRP A 156 -10.03 4.34 10.00
C TRP A 156 -9.38 4.26 11.38
N ILE A 157 -9.11 5.40 12.04
CA ILE A 157 -8.40 5.48 13.32
C ILE A 157 -8.99 4.56 14.40
N PRO A 158 -10.33 4.50 14.62
CA PRO A 158 -10.89 3.59 15.61
C PRO A 158 -10.54 2.13 15.31
N ALA A 159 -10.74 1.65 14.08
CA ALA A 159 -10.44 0.26 13.72
C ALA A 159 -8.95 -0.08 13.93
N ILE A 160 -8.07 0.83 13.51
CA ILE A 160 -6.61 0.71 13.67
C ILE A 160 -6.21 0.65 15.14
N THR A 161 -6.84 1.48 15.98
CA THR A 161 -6.59 1.52 17.43
C THR A 161 -7.00 0.21 18.09
N HIS A 162 -8.20 -0.30 17.79
CA HIS A 162 -8.68 -1.58 18.36
C HIS A 162 -7.86 -2.79 17.95
N ALA A 163 -7.13 -2.72 16.83
CA ALA A 163 -6.32 -3.81 16.31
C ALA A 163 -4.82 -3.69 16.65
N ASP A 164 -4.43 -2.72 17.48
CA ASP A 164 -3.02 -2.45 17.84
C ASP A 164 -2.12 -2.20 16.62
N LEU A 165 -2.63 -1.45 15.63
CA LEU A 165 -1.94 -1.13 14.37
C LEU A 165 -1.51 0.35 14.24
N LEU A 166 -1.56 1.10 15.34
CA LEU A 166 -1.30 2.54 15.34
C LEU A 166 0.10 2.92 14.83
N SER A 167 1.13 2.17 15.20
CA SER A 167 2.51 2.54 14.85
C SER A 167 2.78 2.63 13.33
N PRO A 168 2.51 1.58 12.52
CA PRO A 168 2.65 1.67 11.06
C PRO A 168 1.66 2.68 10.45
N TYR A 169 0.45 2.80 11.00
CA TYR A 169 -0.55 3.74 10.51
C TYR A 169 -0.13 5.20 10.70
N LEU A 170 0.38 5.58 11.88
CA LEU A 170 0.85 6.93 12.19
C LEU A 170 2.08 7.28 11.35
N GLN A 171 2.97 6.31 11.10
CA GLN A 171 4.11 6.51 10.21
C GLN A 171 3.67 6.89 8.78
N MET A 172 2.62 6.25 8.27
CA MET A 172 2.02 6.58 6.99
C MET A 172 1.32 7.94 7.01
N MET A 173 0.63 8.29 8.10
CA MET A 173 -0.01 9.60 8.28
C MET A 173 1.02 10.75 8.27
N ILE A 174 2.17 10.57 8.94
CA ILE A 174 3.28 11.54 8.94
C ILE A 174 3.73 11.83 7.50
N ASN A 175 3.96 10.78 6.71
CA ASN A 175 4.36 10.93 5.31
C ASN A 175 3.24 11.54 4.45
N LEU A 176 1.99 11.14 4.68
CA LEU A 176 0.84 11.73 3.97
C LEU A 176 0.82 13.25 4.12
N ILE A 177 0.97 13.76 5.34
CA ILE A 177 0.99 15.22 5.57
C ILE A 177 2.22 15.84 4.92
N LYS A 178 3.40 15.26 5.14
CA LYS A 178 4.68 15.77 4.64
C LYS A 178 4.72 15.92 3.12
N PHE A 179 4.19 14.94 2.38
CA PHE A 179 4.29 14.90 0.92
C PHE A 179 3.02 15.41 0.22
N ASN A 180 1.87 15.37 0.89
CA ASN A 180 0.57 15.60 0.25
C ASN A 180 -0.32 16.64 0.97
N ALA A 181 0.27 17.52 1.79
CA ALA A 181 -0.44 18.59 2.50
C ALA A 181 -1.44 19.38 1.64
N ALA A 182 -1.11 19.65 0.37
CA ALA A 182 -1.96 20.40 -0.56
C ALA A 182 -3.31 19.70 -0.88
N HIS A 183 -3.41 18.39 -0.63
CA HIS A 183 -4.62 17.60 -0.85
C HIS A 183 -5.45 17.40 0.43
N LEU A 184 -4.98 17.89 1.58
CA LEU A 184 -5.67 17.73 2.85
C LEU A 184 -6.61 18.92 3.10
N GLU A 185 -7.91 18.65 3.08
CA GLU A 185 -8.94 19.63 3.42
C GLU A 185 -8.85 20.06 4.90
N LYS A 186 -9.37 21.26 5.21
CA LYS A 186 -9.30 21.84 6.56
C LYS A 186 -9.95 20.94 7.62
N ASP A 187 -11.13 20.38 7.33
CA ASP A 187 -11.85 19.47 8.23
C ASP A 187 -11.04 18.20 8.52
N VAL A 188 -10.33 17.68 7.52
CA VAL A 188 -9.39 16.57 7.68
C VAL A 188 -8.24 16.97 8.62
N LEU A 189 -7.62 18.14 8.41
CA LEU A 189 -6.54 18.60 9.28
C LEU A 189 -7.01 18.80 10.73
N VAL A 190 -8.21 19.34 10.94
CA VAL A 190 -8.82 19.45 12.28
C VAL A 190 -8.91 18.07 12.92
N GLY A 191 -9.48 17.09 12.22
CA GLY A 191 -9.61 15.73 12.71
C GLY A 191 -8.26 15.08 13.04
N ILE A 192 -7.24 15.29 12.20
CA ILE A 192 -5.90 14.72 12.39
C ILE A 192 -5.30 15.25 13.70
N VAL A 193 -5.34 16.57 13.89
CA VAL A 193 -4.80 17.21 15.11
C VAL A 193 -5.53 16.75 16.35
N GLN A 194 -6.86 16.69 16.31
CA GLN A 194 -7.68 16.23 17.45
C GLN A 194 -7.34 14.80 17.85
N ASN A 195 -7.27 13.88 16.86
CA ASN A 195 -6.94 12.48 17.12
C ASN A 195 -5.49 12.30 17.60
N ALA A 196 -4.52 13.03 17.04
CA ALA A 196 -3.13 12.97 17.53
C ALA A 196 -3.02 13.44 18.98
N CYS A 197 -3.74 14.51 19.34
CA CYS A 197 -3.82 14.98 20.73
C CYS A 197 -4.48 13.97 21.67
N GLU A 198 -5.56 13.33 21.22
CA GLU A 198 -6.27 12.31 22.02
C GLU A 198 -5.43 11.05 22.22
N LEU A 199 -4.88 10.50 21.14
CA LEU A 199 -4.07 9.28 21.16
C LEU A 199 -2.82 9.43 22.04
N SER A 200 -2.11 10.57 21.93
CA SER A 200 -0.94 10.86 22.77
C SER A 200 -1.24 10.96 24.27
N CYS A 201 -2.49 11.24 24.65
CA CYS A 201 -2.92 11.31 26.05
C CYS A 201 -3.53 10.01 26.57
N THR A 202 -4.10 9.18 25.69
CA THR A 202 -4.96 8.05 26.08
C THR A 202 -4.29 6.69 25.88
N VAL A 203 -3.37 6.58 24.90
CA VAL A 203 -2.65 5.34 24.63
C VAL A 203 -1.39 5.30 25.50
N PRO A 204 -1.23 4.31 26.41
CA PRO A 204 -0.07 4.22 27.30
C PRO A 204 1.14 3.59 26.59
N ASN A 205 1.57 4.20 25.48
CA ASN A 205 2.73 3.77 24.70
C ASN A 205 3.52 5.00 24.23
N ASP A 206 4.76 5.10 24.68
CA ASP A 206 5.61 6.26 24.40
C ASP A 206 5.98 6.43 22.93
N ASP A 207 6.15 5.34 22.19
CA ASP A 207 6.43 5.42 20.76
C ASP A 207 5.22 5.99 20.00
N ILE A 208 4.00 5.59 20.39
CA ILE A 208 2.77 6.15 19.82
C ILE A 208 2.64 7.63 20.17
N GLY A 209 2.88 8.00 21.43
CA GLY A 209 2.88 9.39 21.87
C GLY A 209 3.85 10.26 21.06
N LEU A 210 5.08 9.78 20.85
CA LEU A 210 6.09 10.45 20.02
C LEU A 210 5.65 10.59 18.56
N GLN A 211 5.10 9.54 17.96
CA GLN A 211 4.58 9.61 16.58
C GLN A 211 3.42 10.61 16.46
N CYS A 212 2.53 10.68 17.46
CA CYS A 212 1.48 11.69 17.50
C CYS A 212 2.05 13.11 17.57
N LEU A 213 3.11 13.35 18.35
CA LEU A 213 3.80 14.64 18.36
C LEU A 213 4.43 14.98 17.01
N THR A 214 5.04 13.99 16.34
CA THR A 214 5.53 14.17 14.97
C THR A 214 4.41 14.48 13.99
N VAL A 215 3.22 13.89 14.13
CA VAL A 215 2.04 14.27 13.32
C VAL A 215 1.70 15.74 13.53
N LEU A 216 1.66 16.23 14.78
CA LEU A 216 1.40 17.65 15.08
C LEU A 216 2.46 18.56 14.45
N GLU A 217 3.75 18.20 14.58
CA GLU A 217 4.86 18.90 13.94
C GLU A 217 4.68 18.97 12.42
N MET A 218 4.31 17.86 11.76
CA MET A 218 4.08 17.86 10.32
C MET A 218 2.92 18.78 9.93
N VAL A 219 1.82 18.80 10.69
CA VAL A 219 0.70 19.72 10.42
C VAL A 219 1.16 21.18 10.56
N ILE A 220 1.89 21.52 11.61
CA ILE A 220 2.41 22.87 11.84
C ILE A 220 3.41 23.27 10.73
N GLY A 221 4.28 22.36 10.32
CA GLY A 221 5.37 22.63 9.37
C GLY A 221 4.95 22.64 7.89
N TYR A 222 3.90 21.89 7.52
CA TYR A 222 3.52 21.70 6.11
C TYR A 222 2.15 22.27 5.74
N THR A 223 1.36 22.75 6.69
CA THR A 223 -0.02 23.23 6.43
C THR A 223 -0.29 24.58 7.08
N ILE A 224 -1.42 25.20 6.71
CA ILE A 224 -1.98 26.29 7.52
C ILE A 224 -2.72 25.65 8.69
N PHE A 225 -2.16 25.81 9.90
CA PHE A 225 -2.71 25.18 11.09
C PHE A 225 -4.16 25.64 11.36
N PRO A 226 -5.12 24.72 11.54
CA PRO A 226 -6.51 25.06 11.79
C PRO A 226 -6.69 25.66 13.19
N SER A 227 -7.48 26.73 13.31
CA SER A 227 -7.68 27.43 14.59
C SER A 227 -8.53 26.63 15.58
N GLU A 228 -9.40 25.75 15.09
CA GLU A 228 -10.35 24.99 15.90
C GLU A 228 -9.68 24.08 16.95
N PRO A 229 -8.70 23.23 16.60
CA PRO A 229 -8.02 22.38 17.58
C PRO A 229 -6.84 23.06 18.30
N LEU A 230 -6.58 24.36 18.07
CA LEU A 230 -5.40 25.05 18.61
C LEU A 230 -5.31 24.95 20.13
N HIS A 231 -6.42 25.18 20.83
CA HIS A 231 -6.45 25.08 22.30
C HIS A 231 -6.11 23.66 22.78
N GLN A 232 -6.66 22.63 22.13
CA GLN A 232 -6.36 21.24 22.47
C GLN A 232 -4.89 20.88 22.21
N CYS A 233 -4.34 21.37 21.10
CA CYS A 233 -2.93 21.19 20.75
C CYS A 233 -2.01 21.79 21.82
N ILE A 234 -2.24 23.05 22.21
CA ILE A 234 -1.47 23.72 23.26
C ILE A 234 -1.53 22.94 24.57
N VAL A 235 -2.73 22.55 25.02
CA VAL A 235 -2.91 21.76 26.25
C VAL A 235 -2.14 20.44 26.18
N THR A 236 -2.15 19.77 25.03
CA THR A 236 -1.43 18.51 24.83
C THR A 236 0.08 18.72 24.92
N LEU A 237 0.64 19.67 24.19
CA LEU A 237 2.07 20.00 24.22
C LEU A 237 2.53 20.39 25.63
N CYS A 238 1.75 21.19 26.36
CA CYS A 238 2.03 21.53 27.75
C CYS A 238 2.02 20.32 28.69
N ARG A 239 1.24 19.26 28.40
CA ARG A 239 1.25 18.03 29.19
C ARG A 239 2.45 17.17 28.83
N THR A 240 2.72 16.99 27.54
CA THR A 240 3.79 16.10 27.07
C THR A 240 5.18 16.66 27.39
N VAL A 241 5.39 17.98 27.34
CA VAL A 241 6.69 18.59 27.71
C VAL A 241 7.11 18.32 29.15
N ASN A 242 6.14 18.05 30.04
CA ASN A 242 6.37 17.71 31.44
C ASN A 242 6.69 16.23 31.67
N SER A 243 6.70 15.40 30.62
CA SER A 243 7.15 14.01 30.66
C SER A 243 8.57 13.90 30.11
N ASN A 244 9.46 13.24 30.85
CA ASN A 244 10.86 13.05 30.45
C ASN A 244 11.01 12.35 29.10
N HIS A 245 10.06 11.50 28.72
CA HIS A 245 10.08 10.75 27.46
C HIS A 245 9.73 11.62 26.23
N TYR A 246 8.98 12.72 26.42
CA TYR A 246 8.50 13.57 25.32
C TYR A 246 9.09 14.98 25.33
N CYS A 247 9.86 15.34 26.36
CA CYS A 247 10.32 16.72 26.59
C CYS A 247 11.05 17.34 25.39
N GLN A 248 11.93 16.59 24.72
CA GLN A 248 12.63 17.10 23.52
C GLN A 248 11.69 17.23 22.31
N ALA A 249 10.80 16.27 22.11
CA ALA A 249 9.84 16.26 20.99
C ALA A 249 8.69 17.27 21.16
N SER A 250 8.45 17.78 22.37
CA SER A 250 7.36 18.71 22.68
C SER A 250 7.76 20.19 22.63
N GLN A 251 9.04 20.49 22.35
CA GLN A 251 9.58 21.87 22.28
C GLN A 251 9.41 22.54 20.90
N VAL A 252 8.63 21.91 20.02
CA VAL A 252 8.34 22.38 18.65
C VAL A 252 7.62 23.73 18.66
#